data_AF-X1VK48-F1
#
_entry.id   AF-X1VK48-F1
#
_cell.length_a   1.000
_cell.length_b   1.000
_cell.length_c   1.000
_cell.angle_alpha   90.00
_cell.angle_beta   90.00
_cell.angle_gamma   90.00
#
_symmetry.space_group_name_H-M   'P 1'
#
loop_
_entity.id
_entity.type
_entity.pdbx_description
1 polymer ?
#
loop_
_entity_poly.entity_id
_entity_poly.type
_entity_poly.pdbx_seq_one_letter_code
_entity_poly.pdbx_strand_id
1 'polypeptide(L)'
;DYFLYPGLINTHHHFYQTLTRNIPQVQNVELFNWLEYLYPIWSRLTPEAVYYSSLVAMGELLKTGCTTAVDQFYVFPKNQPKELLDEEFRAAQEIGIRFHGSRGSMSLSEKDGGLPPDSVVQTEGEILTDSQRVIEKFHDSEPFAMQKVVLAPCSPFSVTENLLRESIKLARNYKVGSHTHLAETKDEDEFCQETFGLRPLKYMEKVGWLGDDVWFAHCVHLTESEIDLLAETGTGVAHCPVSNQKLASGAANIP
;
A
#
# COMPACT_ATOMS: atom_id res chain seq x y z
N ASP A 1 25.82 -19.83 21.03
CA ASP A 1 24.48 -19.66 21.63
C ASP A 1 23.57 -18.92 20.68
N TYR A 2 22.31 -19.35 20.55
CA TYR A 2 21.30 -18.73 19.69
C TYR A 2 20.12 -18.25 20.53
N PHE A 3 19.55 -17.09 20.17
CA PHE A 3 18.28 -16.59 20.73
C PHE A 3 17.14 -16.94 19.79
N LEU A 4 16.03 -17.45 20.34
CA LEU A 4 14.80 -17.72 19.59
C LEU A 4 13.78 -16.62 19.91
N TYR A 5 13.17 -16.06 18.85
CA TYR A 5 12.13 -15.04 18.94
C TYR A 5 11.07 -15.30 17.83
N PRO A 6 9.86 -14.75 17.94
CA PRO A 6 8.87 -14.84 16.87
C PRO A 6 9.40 -14.24 15.57
N GLY A 7 9.08 -14.85 14.43
CA GLY A 7 9.50 -14.28 13.15
C GLY A 7 8.95 -12.86 12.97
N LEU A 8 9.75 -11.97 12.37
CA LEU A 8 9.36 -10.58 12.18
C LEU A 8 8.20 -10.48 11.19
N ILE A 9 7.38 -9.44 11.34
CA ILE A 9 6.27 -9.13 10.45
C ILE A 9 6.55 -7.77 9.82
N ASN A 10 6.68 -7.74 8.50
CA ASN A 10 6.72 -6.50 7.73
C ASN A 10 5.30 -6.14 7.30
N THR A 11 4.77 -5.05 7.83
CA THR A 11 3.37 -4.62 7.66
C THR A 11 3.15 -3.68 6.46
N HIS A 12 4.21 -3.29 5.74
CA HIS A 12 4.11 -2.42 4.57
C HIS A 12 5.36 -2.52 3.67
N HIS A 13 5.16 -2.84 2.39
CA HIS A 13 6.23 -2.97 1.40
C HIS A 13 5.69 -2.69 -0.01
N HIS A 14 6.60 -2.43 -0.96
CA HIS A 14 6.35 -2.43 -2.41
C HIS A 14 7.44 -3.23 -3.16
N PHE A 15 7.19 -4.50 -3.49
CA PHE A 15 8.21 -5.45 -3.95
C PHE A 15 8.82 -5.05 -5.28
N TYR A 16 7.99 -4.61 -6.23
CA TYR A 16 8.45 -4.18 -7.56
C TYR A 16 9.45 -3.01 -7.50
N GLN A 17 9.40 -2.18 -6.46
CA GLN A 17 10.33 -1.06 -6.26
C GLN A 17 11.76 -1.53 -5.95
N THR A 18 11.94 -2.80 -5.58
CA THR A 18 13.27 -3.44 -5.40
C THR A 18 14.10 -3.37 -6.68
N LEU A 19 13.46 -3.41 -7.86
CA LEU A 19 14.15 -3.31 -9.16
C LEU A 19 14.57 -1.88 -9.50
N THR A 20 14.09 -0.88 -8.76
CA THR A 20 14.38 0.55 -8.99
C THR A 20 15.24 1.18 -7.89
N ARG A 21 15.92 0.36 -7.08
CA ARG A 21 16.87 0.84 -6.06
C ARG A 21 18.05 1.57 -6.70
N ASN A 22 18.56 2.58 -6.00
CA ASN A 22 19.78 3.33 -6.35
C ASN A 22 19.75 4.07 -7.70
N ILE A 23 18.57 4.46 -8.19
CA ILE A 23 18.46 5.37 -9.34
C ILE A 23 18.94 6.78 -8.91
N PRO A 24 19.99 7.35 -9.53
CA PRO A 24 20.59 8.61 -9.07
C PRO A 24 19.62 9.81 -9.05
N GLN A 25 18.71 9.87 -10.02
CA GLN A 25 17.80 10.99 -10.22
C GLN A 25 16.74 11.13 -9.13
N VAL A 26 16.51 10.07 -8.36
CA VAL A 26 15.54 10.05 -7.25
C VAL A 26 16.24 9.96 -5.89
N GLN A 27 17.51 10.36 -5.84
CA GLN A 27 18.23 10.60 -4.60
C GLN A 27 18.05 12.06 -4.18
N ASN A 28 17.82 12.29 -2.88
CA ASN A 28 17.62 13.63 -2.29
C ASN A 28 16.43 14.41 -2.88
N VAL A 29 15.32 13.72 -3.12
CA VAL A 29 14.05 14.31 -3.57
C VAL A 29 12.94 13.92 -2.59
N GLU A 30 11.93 14.77 -2.48
CA GLU A 30 10.72 14.54 -1.70
C GLU A 30 9.75 13.60 -2.43
N LEU A 31 8.72 13.10 -1.71
CA LEU A 31 7.81 12.05 -2.17
C LEU A 31 7.19 12.31 -3.55
N PHE A 32 6.63 13.50 -3.79
CA PHE A 32 5.90 13.75 -5.04
C PHE A 32 6.84 13.75 -6.24
N ASN A 33 7.98 14.44 -6.14
CA ASN A 33 9.03 14.41 -7.16
C ASN A 33 9.60 12.99 -7.38
N TRP A 34 9.72 12.20 -6.30
CA TRP A 34 10.15 10.80 -6.36
C TRP A 34 9.15 9.93 -7.15
N LEU A 35 7.85 10.11 -6.89
CA LEU A 35 6.77 9.40 -7.58
C LEU A 35 6.69 9.78 -9.06
N GLU A 36 6.68 11.08 -9.38
CA GLU A 36 6.64 11.59 -10.77
C GLU A 36 7.77 11.02 -11.62
N TYR A 37 8.97 10.90 -11.06
CA TYR A 37 10.10 10.30 -11.77
C TYR A 37 9.94 8.79 -12.00
N LEU A 38 9.38 8.06 -11.02
CA LEU A 38 9.36 6.60 -11.04
C LEU A 38 8.14 6.01 -11.74
N TYR A 39 7.00 6.70 -11.79
CA TYR A 39 5.82 6.21 -12.51
C TYR A 39 6.10 5.85 -13.97
N PRO A 40 6.84 6.65 -14.77
CA PRO A 40 7.23 6.26 -16.13
C PRO A 40 8.05 4.95 -16.19
N ILE A 41 8.82 4.64 -15.15
CA ILE A 41 9.58 3.38 -15.06
C ILE A 41 8.64 2.23 -14.70
N TRP A 42 7.83 2.40 -13.67
CA TRP A 42 6.91 1.36 -13.19
C TRP A 42 5.72 1.11 -14.14
N SER A 43 5.38 2.06 -15.01
CA SER A 43 4.43 1.85 -16.11
C SER A 43 4.88 0.80 -17.13
N ARG A 44 6.12 0.29 -17.00
CA ARG A 44 6.69 -0.79 -17.83
C ARG A 44 6.82 -2.11 -17.09
N LEU A 45 6.23 -2.26 -15.90
CA LEU A 45 6.20 -3.54 -15.19
C LEU A 45 5.60 -4.62 -16.09
N THR A 46 6.16 -5.82 -16.00
CA THR A 46 5.67 -7.02 -16.68
C THR A 46 5.38 -8.09 -15.63
N PRO A 47 4.59 -9.14 -15.94
CA PRO A 47 4.40 -10.26 -15.03
C PRO A 47 5.72 -10.86 -14.54
N GLU A 48 6.70 -10.99 -15.43
CA GLU A 48 8.04 -11.49 -15.11
C GLU A 48 8.77 -10.57 -14.10
N ALA A 49 8.70 -9.26 -14.30
CA ALA A 49 9.30 -8.30 -13.37
C ALA A 49 8.64 -8.35 -11.99
N VAL A 50 7.31 -8.48 -11.92
CA VAL A 50 6.58 -8.60 -10.65
C VAL A 50 6.97 -9.88 -9.92
N TYR A 51 7.00 -11.02 -10.61
CA TYR A 51 7.41 -12.30 -10.04
C TYR A 51 8.84 -12.26 -9.47
N TYR A 52 9.83 -11.84 -10.26
CA TYR A 52 11.22 -11.84 -9.80
C TYR A 52 11.51 -10.78 -8.75
N SER A 53 10.88 -9.59 -8.83
CA SER A 53 11.02 -8.58 -7.78
C SER A 53 10.45 -9.06 -6.45
N SER A 54 9.33 -9.80 -6.48
CA SER A 54 8.74 -10.46 -5.31
C SER A 54 9.68 -11.50 -4.71
N LEU A 55 10.27 -12.39 -5.53
CA LEU A 55 11.24 -13.36 -5.05
C LEU A 55 12.46 -12.70 -4.38
N VAL A 56 12.99 -11.63 -4.98
CA VAL A 56 14.13 -10.90 -4.41
C VAL A 56 13.73 -10.29 -3.07
N ALA A 57 12.63 -9.54 -3.02
CA ALA A 57 12.21 -8.86 -1.80
C ALA A 57 11.87 -9.83 -0.67
N MET A 58 11.07 -10.87 -0.94
CA MET A 58 10.74 -11.91 0.04
C MET A 58 11.97 -12.70 0.49
N GLY A 59 12.92 -12.96 -0.42
CA GLY A 59 14.17 -13.64 -0.09
C GLY A 59 15.06 -12.82 0.84
N GLU A 60 15.14 -11.50 0.63
CA GLU A 60 15.83 -10.58 1.54
C GLU A 60 15.15 -10.54 2.92
N LEU A 61 13.82 -10.49 2.96
CA LEU A 61 13.03 -10.52 4.20
C LEU A 61 13.26 -11.82 4.99
N LEU A 62 13.19 -12.99 4.35
CA LEU A 62 13.46 -14.28 5.00
C LEU A 62 14.89 -14.35 5.55
N LYS A 63 15.88 -13.86 4.80
CA LYS A 63 17.29 -13.82 5.24
C LYS A 63 17.52 -12.92 6.45
N THR A 64 16.60 -12.01 6.73
CA THR A 64 16.66 -11.06 7.85
C THR A 64 15.68 -11.41 8.98
N GLY A 65 15.08 -12.61 8.94
CA GLY A 65 14.22 -13.13 10.00
C GLY A 65 12.76 -12.67 9.90
N CYS A 66 12.37 -12.00 8.81
CA CYS A 66 10.96 -11.70 8.53
C CYS A 66 10.26 -12.92 7.93
N THR A 67 9.18 -13.35 8.57
CA THR A 67 8.40 -14.54 8.20
C THR A 67 7.03 -14.20 7.65
N THR A 68 6.60 -12.95 7.75
CA THR A 68 5.32 -12.47 7.23
C THR A 68 5.50 -11.10 6.59
N ALA A 69 5.07 -10.96 5.34
CA ALA A 69 5.16 -9.71 4.61
C ALA A 69 3.79 -9.29 4.07
N VAL A 70 3.53 -7.99 4.13
CA VAL A 70 2.47 -7.31 3.39
C VAL A 70 3.13 -6.58 2.23
N ASP A 71 2.63 -6.78 1.01
CA ASP A 71 2.94 -5.89 -0.11
C ASP A 71 1.71 -5.08 -0.50
N GLN A 72 1.90 -3.78 -0.75
CA GLN A 72 0.90 -2.94 -1.39
C GLN A 72 1.24 -2.76 -2.86
N PHE A 73 0.68 -3.63 -3.69
CA PHE A 73 0.87 -3.59 -5.13
C PHE A 73 -0.21 -2.74 -5.80
N TYR A 74 0.13 -1.52 -6.23
CA TYR A 74 -0.85 -0.54 -6.75
C TYR A 74 -0.62 -0.09 -8.20
N VAL A 75 0.46 -0.54 -8.86
CA VAL A 75 0.79 -0.13 -10.24
C VAL A 75 0.35 -1.20 -11.24
N PHE A 76 -0.69 -0.90 -12.01
CA PHE A 76 -1.23 -1.81 -13.04
C PHE A 76 -1.19 -1.13 -14.42
N PRO A 77 -0.11 -1.32 -15.20
CA PRO A 77 -0.01 -0.73 -16.53
C PRO A 77 -1.10 -1.23 -17.49
N LYS A 78 -1.74 -0.32 -18.23
CA LYS A 78 -2.85 -0.64 -19.15
C LYS A 78 -2.52 -1.67 -20.25
N ASN A 79 -1.24 -1.82 -20.60
CA ASN A 79 -0.77 -2.73 -21.63
C ASN A 79 -0.34 -4.11 -21.08
N GLN A 80 -0.60 -4.40 -19.81
CA GLN A 80 -0.27 -5.66 -19.16
C GLN A 80 -1.52 -6.46 -18.78
N PRO A 81 -1.38 -7.77 -18.50
CA PRO A 81 -2.45 -8.56 -17.91
C PRO A 81 -2.92 -7.96 -16.57
N LYS A 82 -4.17 -8.24 -16.19
CA LYS A 82 -4.73 -7.73 -14.93
C LYS A 82 -4.22 -8.49 -13.71
N GLU A 83 -3.75 -9.71 -13.94
CA GLU A 83 -3.32 -10.70 -12.97
C GLU A 83 -1.89 -10.48 -12.44
N LEU A 84 -1.37 -9.24 -12.47
CA LEU A 84 0.00 -8.97 -12.01
C LEU A 84 0.20 -9.35 -10.53
N LEU A 85 -0.78 -9.08 -9.66
CA LEU A 85 -0.72 -9.47 -8.25
C LEU A 85 -0.64 -11.00 -8.07
N ASP A 86 -1.19 -11.79 -9.00
CA ASP A 86 -1.13 -13.25 -8.95
C ASP A 86 0.33 -13.75 -8.99
N GLU A 87 1.23 -12.99 -9.63
CA GLU A 87 2.67 -13.31 -9.66
C GLU A 87 3.36 -13.12 -8.30
N GLU A 88 2.90 -12.18 -7.46
CA GLU A 88 3.39 -12.05 -6.08
C GLU A 88 2.93 -13.24 -5.22
N PHE A 89 1.67 -13.67 -5.36
CA PHE A 89 1.16 -14.87 -4.70
C PHE A 89 1.92 -16.13 -5.14
N ARG A 90 2.24 -16.24 -6.43
CA ARG A 90 3.07 -17.32 -6.98
C ARG A 90 4.47 -17.32 -6.37
N ALA A 91 5.13 -16.17 -6.32
CA ALA A 91 6.44 -16.02 -5.70
C ALA A 91 6.43 -16.37 -4.20
N ALA A 92 5.41 -15.91 -3.46
CA ALA A 92 5.24 -16.22 -2.04
C ALA A 92 5.09 -17.73 -1.79
N GLN A 93 4.29 -18.41 -2.61
CA GLN A 93 4.10 -19.85 -2.52
C GLN A 93 5.40 -20.62 -2.78
N GLU A 94 6.17 -20.17 -3.77
CA GLU A 94 7.45 -20.82 -4.13
C GLU A 94 8.51 -20.65 -3.05
N ILE A 95 8.64 -19.45 -2.48
CA ILE A 95 9.68 -19.16 -1.48
C ILE A 95 9.27 -19.55 -0.05
N GLY A 96 7.98 -19.76 0.20
CA GLY A 96 7.45 -20.26 1.46
C GLY A 96 7.32 -19.21 2.57
N ILE A 97 7.19 -17.93 2.24
CA ILE A 97 6.89 -16.85 3.20
C ILE A 97 5.38 -16.72 3.42
N ARG A 98 4.93 -16.35 4.63
CA ARG A 98 3.53 -15.95 4.84
C ARG A 98 3.30 -14.59 4.18
N PHE A 99 2.29 -14.49 3.33
CA PHE A 99 2.11 -13.31 2.50
C PHE A 99 0.68 -12.76 2.57
N HIS A 100 0.60 -11.44 2.76
CA HIS A 100 -0.62 -10.68 2.64
C HIS A 100 -0.50 -9.80 1.38
N GLY A 101 -1.09 -10.25 0.28
CA GLY A 101 -1.07 -9.51 -0.98
C GLY A 101 -2.15 -8.46 -0.99
N SER A 102 -1.76 -7.19 -1.01
CA SER A 102 -2.72 -6.10 -1.04
C SER A 102 -3.01 -5.69 -2.48
N ARG A 103 -4.28 -5.81 -2.88
CA ARG A 103 -4.76 -5.30 -4.14
C ARG A 103 -4.86 -3.79 -4.03
N GLY A 104 -3.77 -3.12 -4.38
CA GLY A 104 -3.72 -1.67 -4.43
C GLY A 104 -4.36 -1.11 -5.69
N SER A 105 -4.48 0.22 -5.76
CA SER A 105 -5.08 0.86 -6.94
C SER A 105 -4.79 2.34 -7.02
N MET A 106 -4.85 2.86 -8.25
CA MET A 106 -4.90 4.28 -8.56
C MET A 106 -6.07 4.52 -9.51
N SER A 107 -6.94 5.49 -9.19
CA SER A 107 -8.14 5.82 -9.97
C SER A 107 -8.25 7.31 -10.35
N LEU A 108 -7.34 8.14 -9.85
CA LEU A 108 -7.32 9.58 -10.11
C LEU A 108 -6.02 9.95 -10.82
N SER A 109 -6.09 10.28 -12.10
CA SER A 109 -4.91 10.57 -12.93
C SER A 109 -4.53 12.05 -12.93
N GLU A 110 -3.34 12.41 -13.41
CA GLU A 110 -2.88 13.81 -13.58
C GLU A 110 -3.91 14.70 -14.29
N LYS A 111 -4.50 14.22 -15.40
CA LYS A 111 -5.50 14.98 -16.18
C LYS A 111 -6.82 15.20 -15.42
N ASP A 112 -7.06 14.41 -14.37
CA ASP A 112 -8.27 14.46 -13.53
C ASP A 112 -7.99 15.05 -12.14
N GLY A 113 -6.79 15.60 -11.91
CA GLY A 113 -6.39 16.25 -10.65
C GLY A 113 -5.68 15.36 -9.63
N GLY A 114 -5.26 14.16 -10.02
CA GLY A 114 -4.39 13.29 -9.22
C GLY A 114 -2.91 13.42 -9.57
N LEU A 115 -2.10 12.53 -9.02
CA LEU A 115 -0.65 12.44 -9.31
C LEU A 115 -0.23 11.40 -10.36
N PRO A 116 -0.80 10.19 -10.44
CA PRO A 116 -0.27 9.16 -11.33
C PRO A 116 -0.62 9.41 -12.81
N PRO A 117 0.25 8.97 -13.75
CA PRO A 117 -0.04 9.09 -15.17
C PRO A 117 -1.19 8.16 -15.57
N ASP A 118 -1.94 8.56 -16.60
CA ASP A 118 -3.10 7.83 -17.11
C ASP A 118 -2.77 6.37 -17.51
N SER A 119 -1.51 6.06 -17.82
CA SER A 119 -1.05 4.73 -18.22
C SER A 119 -1.11 3.67 -17.10
N VAL A 120 -1.20 4.07 -15.84
CA VAL A 120 -1.23 3.18 -14.67
C VAL A 120 -2.48 3.34 -13.80
N VAL A 121 -3.42 4.18 -14.24
CA VAL A 121 -4.72 4.39 -13.60
C VAL A 121 -5.75 3.43 -14.21
N GLN A 122 -6.58 2.84 -13.36
CA GLN A 122 -7.66 1.93 -13.73
C GLN A 122 -9.03 2.55 -13.42
N THR A 123 -10.06 2.10 -14.13
CA THR A 123 -11.43 2.50 -13.75
C THR A 123 -11.84 1.82 -12.44
N GLU A 124 -12.74 2.46 -11.68
CA GLU A 124 -13.22 1.90 -10.42
C GLU A 124 -13.87 0.51 -10.60
N GLY A 125 -14.62 0.32 -11.69
CA GLY A 125 -15.23 -0.97 -12.00
C GLY A 125 -14.19 -2.08 -12.24
N GLU A 126 -13.09 -1.76 -12.92
CA GLU A 126 -11.98 -2.71 -13.09
C GLU A 126 -11.31 -3.03 -11.76
N ILE A 127 -11.10 -2.01 -10.93
CA ILE A 127 -10.46 -2.15 -9.63
C ILE A 127 -11.28 -3.04 -8.70
N LEU A 128 -12.59 -2.78 -8.58
CA LEU A 128 -13.48 -3.52 -7.68
C LEU A 128 -13.70 -4.96 -8.18
N THR A 129 -13.84 -5.15 -9.49
CA THR A 129 -13.98 -6.49 -10.09
C THR A 129 -12.74 -7.35 -9.83
N ASP A 130 -11.56 -6.77 -10.03
CA ASP A 130 -10.30 -7.48 -9.80
C ASP A 130 -10.02 -7.68 -8.30
N SER A 131 -10.38 -6.71 -7.46
CA SER A 131 -10.34 -6.85 -5.99
C SER A 131 -11.17 -8.06 -5.51
N GLN A 132 -12.39 -8.20 -6.02
CA GLN A 132 -13.22 -9.37 -5.73
C GLN A 132 -12.56 -10.67 -6.24
N ARG A 133 -12.07 -10.67 -7.49
CA ARG A 133 -11.40 -11.84 -8.09
C ARG A 133 -10.23 -12.32 -7.23
N VAL A 134 -9.36 -11.41 -6.76
CA VAL A 134 -8.19 -11.81 -5.97
C VAL A 134 -8.58 -12.31 -4.58
N ILE A 135 -9.59 -11.71 -3.94
CA ILE A 135 -10.13 -12.22 -2.68
C ILE A 135 -10.64 -13.65 -2.87
N GLU A 136 -11.52 -13.88 -3.84
CA GLU A 136 -12.11 -15.20 -4.11
C GLU A 136 -11.05 -16.26 -4.49
N LYS A 137 -9.95 -15.84 -5.12
CA LYS A 137 -8.89 -16.74 -5.56
C LYS A 137 -7.86 -17.07 -4.48
N PHE A 138 -7.46 -16.10 -3.66
CA PHE A 138 -6.28 -16.22 -2.79
C PHE A 138 -6.53 -16.02 -1.30
N HIS A 139 -7.67 -15.44 -0.89
CA HIS A 139 -7.89 -15.19 0.53
C HIS A 139 -8.20 -16.49 1.28
N ASP A 140 -7.34 -16.85 2.23
CA ASP A 140 -7.60 -17.90 3.20
C ASP A 140 -7.82 -17.28 4.60
N SER A 141 -9.01 -17.51 5.15
CA SER A 141 -9.40 -16.97 6.45
C SER A 141 -9.09 -17.90 7.62
N GLU A 142 -8.64 -19.13 7.34
CA GLU A 142 -8.36 -20.11 8.37
C GLU A 142 -7.18 -19.70 9.28
N PRO A 143 -7.18 -20.16 10.53
CA PRO A 143 -5.99 -20.04 11.38
C PRO A 143 -4.76 -20.61 10.68
N PHE A 144 -3.63 -19.90 10.79
CA PHE A 144 -2.35 -20.28 10.16
C PHE A 144 -2.29 -20.19 8.62
N ALA A 145 -3.32 -19.63 7.96
CA ALA A 145 -3.34 -19.34 6.52
C ALA A 145 -2.07 -18.65 6.02
N MET A 146 -1.38 -19.24 5.04
CA MET A 146 -0.12 -18.71 4.50
C MET A 146 -0.34 -17.54 3.52
N GLN A 147 -1.56 -17.35 3.03
CA GLN A 147 -1.90 -16.31 2.06
C GLN A 147 -3.18 -15.60 2.49
N LYS A 148 -3.13 -14.27 2.52
CA LYS A 148 -4.30 -13.41 2.73
C LYS A 148 -4.32 -12.29 1.71
N VAL A 149 -5.50 -11.70 1.52
CA VAL A 149 -5.74 -10.57 0.64
C VAL A 149 -6.15 -9.37 1.49
N VAL A 150 -5.72 -8.20 1.06
CA VAL A 150 -6.01 -6.90 1.67
C VAL A 150 -6.46 -5.97 0.53
N LEU A 151 -7.45 -5.11 0.75
CA LEU A 151 -7.79 -4.08 -0.23
C LEU A 151 -7.07 -2.78 0.10
N ALA A 152 -6.30 -2.25 -0.85
CA ALA A 152 -5.37 -1.17 -0.54
C ALA A 152 -5.23 -0.02 -1.55
N PRO A 153 -6.33 0.70 -1.90
CA PRO A 153 -6.25 1.98 -2.60
C PRO A 153 -5.05 2.83 -2.16
N CYS A 154 -4.28 3.34 -3.12
CA CYS A 154 -2.90 3.78 -2.86
C CYS A 154 -2.79 4.91 -1.82
N SER A 155 -3.39 6.06 -2.09
CA SER A 155 -3.35 7.24 -1.20
C SER A 155 -4.47 8.23 -1.53
N PRO A 156 -4.84 9.16 -0.62
CA PRO A 156 -5.89 10.16 -0.86
C PRO A 156 -5.73 11.00 -2.14
N PHE A 157 -4.50 11.22 -2.61
CA PHE A 157 -4.17 12.01 -3.80
C PHE A 157 -4.08 11.18 -5.10
N SER A 158 -4.27 9.87 -5.05
CA SER A 158 -4.17 8.96 -6.21
C SER A 158 -5.45 8.16 -6.47
N VAL A 159 -6.46 8.28 -5.60
CA VAL A 159 -7.76 7.61 -5.76
C VAL A 159 -8.92 8.57 -5.51
N THR A 160 -10.05 8.24 -6.11
CA THR A 160 -11.33 8.95 -5.95
C THR A 160 -11.99 8.65 -4.60
N GLU A 161 -12.80 9.59 -4.10
CA GLU A 161 -13.62 9.37 -2.89
C GLU A 161 -14.53 8.15 -3.03
N ASN A 162 -15.15 7.97 -4.21
CA ASN A 162 -16.04 6.84 -4.46
C ASN A 162 -15.30 5.51 -4.39
N LEU A 163 -14.09 5.41 -4.95
CA LEU A 163 -13.32 4.19 -4.86
C LEU A 163 -12.97 3.83 -3.41
N LEU A 164 -12.60 4.81 -2.58
CA LEU A 164 -12.37 4.56 -1.16
C LEU A 164 -13.62 3.97 -0.49
N ARG A 165 -14.80 4.58 -0.71
CA ARG A 165 -16.07 4.12 -0.13
C ARG A 165 -16.44 2.71 -0.58
N GLU A 166 -16.30 2.40 -1.86
CA GLU A 166 -16.67 1.09 -2.38
C GLU A 166 -15.65 0.01 -2.01
N SER A 167 -14.35 0.35 -1.94
CA SER A 167 -13.31 -0.59 -1.53
C SER A 167 -13.48 -1.03 -0.09
N ILE A 168 -13.74 -0.11 0.86
CA ILE A 168 -13.92 -0.49 2.27
C ILE A 168 -15.22 -1.29 2.49
N LYS A 169 -16.29 -0.99 1.75
CA LYS A 169 -17.51 -1.79 1.76
C LYS A 169 -17.25 -3.22 1.26
N LEU A 170 -16.51 -3.34 0.15
CA LEU A 170 -16.15 -4.64 -0.41
C LEU A 170 -15.29 -5.43 0.57
N ALA A 171 -14.25 -4.80 1.15
CA ALA A 171 -13.38 -5.43 2.13
C ALA A 171 -14.15 -5.99 3.33
N ARG A 172 -15.04 -5.18 3.91
CA ARG A 172 -15.89 -5.56 5.04
C ARG A 172 -16.89 -6.65 4.70
N ASN A 173 -17.46 -6.62 3.50
CA ASN A 173 -18.36 -7.68 3.02
C ASN A 173 -17.65 -9.04 2.93
N TYR A 174 -16.40 -9.05 2.47
CA TYR A 174 -15.55 -10.23 2.39
C TYR A 174 -14.77 -10.53 3.67
N LYS A 175 -14.85 -9.65 4.69
CA LYS A 175 -14.11 -9.74 5.95
C LYS A 175 -12.59 -9.79 5.78
N VAL A 176 -12.08 -9.05 4.80
CA VAL A 176 -10.64 -8.84 4.59
C VAL A 176 -10.21 -7.49 5.17
N GLY A 177 -8.93 -7.38 5.53
CA GLY A 177 -8.36 -6.11 6.01
C GLY A 177 -8.23 -5.07 4.89
N SER A 178 -8.07 -3.81 5.29
CA SER A 178 -7.83 -2.68 4.39
C SER A 178 -6.61 -1.86 4.80
N HIS A 179 -5.92 -1.29 3.81
CA HIS A 179 -4.67 -0.58 4.03
C HIS A 179 -4.49 0.60 3.08
N THR A 180 -3.87 1.71 3.50
CA THR A 180 -3.46 2.80 2.59
C THR A 180 -2.35 3.64 3.22
N HIS A 181 -1.76 4.56 2.46
CA HIS A 181 -0.86 5.59 2.99
C HIS A 181 -1.68 6.71 3.63
N LEU A 182 -1.19 7.30 4.73
CA LEU A 182 -1.85 8.44 5.33
C LEU A 182 -0.92 9.36 6.11
N ALA A 183 -1.10 10.67 5.91
CA ALA A 183 -0.43 11.75 6.62
C ALA A 183 1.10 11.57 6.63
N GLU A 184 1.67 11.19 5.48
CA GLU A 184 3.10 10.98 5.32
C GLU A 184 3.85 12.30 5.21
N THR A 185 3.39 13.22 4.35
CA THR A 185 4.06 14.50 4.07
C THR A 185 3.12 15.69 4.30
N LYS A 186 3.69 16.89 4.43
CA LYS A 186 2.91 18.13 4.49
C LYS A 186 2.16 18.40 3.20
N ASP A 187 2.73 18.03 2.05
CA ASP A 187 2.08 18.18 0.74
C ASP A 187 0.78 17.38 0.66
N GLU A 188 0.72 16.19 1.28
CA GLU A 188 -0.53 15.41 1.39
C GLU A 188 -1.57 16.13 2.26
N ASP A 189 -1.14 16.70 3.40
CA ASP A 189 -1.99 17.51 4.29
C ASP A 189 -2.58 18.71 3.52
N GLU A 190 -1.75 19.44 2.79
CA GLU A 190 -2.14 20.58 1.95
C GLU A 190 -3.10 20.17 0.85
N PHE A 191 -2.78 19.10 0.10
CA PHE A 191 -3.67 18.55 -0.93
C PHE A 191 -5.04 18.19 -0.37
N CYS A 192 -5.10 17.51 0.78
CA CYS A 192 -6.38 17.13 1.40
C CYS A 192 -7.16 18.36 1.86
N GLN A 193 -6.48 19.36 2.42
CA GLN A 193 -7.10 20.59 2.88
C GLN A 193 -7.67 21.41 1.71
N GLU A 194 -6.97 21.50 0.59
CA GLU A 194 -7.41 22.20 -0.62
C GLU A 194 -8.55 21.46 -1.34
N THR A 195 -8.44 20.14 -1.46
CA THR A 195 -9.37 19.32 -2.25
C THR A 195 -10.65 18.98 -1.48
N PHE A 196 -10.52 18.65 -0.19
CA PHE A 196 -11.61 18.13 0.62
C PHE A 196 -12.03 19.05 1.77
N GLY A 197 -11.26 20.10 2.05
CA GLY A 197 -11.49 20.97 3.21
C GLY A 197 -11.20 20.27 4.55
N LEU A 198 -10.53 19.12 4.53
CA LEU A 198 -10.31 18.24 5.67
C LEU A 198 -8.84 17.81 5.73
N ARG A 199 -8.32 17.58 6.94
CA ARG A 199 -7.07 16.85 7.13
C ARG A 199 -7.19 15.39 6.68
N PRO A 200 -6.08 14.71 6.34
CA PRO A 200 -6.12 13.35 5.81
C PRO A 200 -6.92 12.38 6.69
N LEU A 201 -6.69 12.32 8.01
CA LEU A 201 -7.41 11.38 8.87
C LEU A 201 -8.92 11.68 8.93
N LYS A 202 -9.31 12.96 8.96
CA LYS A 202 -10.72 13.36 8.93
C LYS A 202 -11.38 13.06 7.59
N TYR A 203 -10.65 13.12 6.50
CA TYR A 203 -11.12 12.63 5.21
C TYR A 203 -11.33 11.10 5.25
N MET A 204 -10.39 10.32 5.80
CA MET A 204 -10.54 8.86 5.94
C MET A 204 -11.72 8.48 6.84
N GLU A 205 -11.96 9.22 7.93
CA GLU A 205 -13.16 9.07 8.76
C GLU A 205 -14.46 9.26 7.94
N LYS A 206 -14.55 10.33 7.15
CA LYS A 206 -15.71 10.64 6.28
C LYS A 206 -16.01 9.50 5.28
N VAL A 207 -14.99 8.82 4.78
CA VAL A 207 -15.13 7.71 3.82
C VAL A 207 -15.25 6.33 4.49
N GLY A 208 -15.22 6.27 5.82
CA GLY A 208 -15.45 5.04 6.59
C GLY A 208 -14.21 4.16 6.78
N TRP A 209 -13.02 4.72 6.62
CA TRP A 209 -11.72 4.01 6.66
C TRP A 209 -11.08 3.96 8.06
N LEU A 210 -11.88 4.03 9.13
CA LEU A 210 -11.41 3.76 10.50
C LEU A 210 -12.02 2.45 11.00
N GLY A 211 -11.29 1.74 11.84
CA GLY A 211 -11.69 0.46 12.44
C GLY A 211 -10.52 -0.48 12.68
N ASP A 212 -10.76 -1.53 13.44
CA ASP A 212 -9.82 -2.62 13.72
C ASP A 212 -9.47 -3.47 12.48
N ASP A 213 -10.19 -3.26 11.39
CA ASP A 213 -9.97 -3.85 10.07
C ASP A 213 -9.09 -2.99 9.14
N VAL A 214 -8.59 -1.83 9.63
CA VAL A 214 -7.79 -0.88 8.85
C VAL A 214 -6.45 -0.58 9.52
N TRP A 215 -5.39 -0.43 8.72
CA TRP A 215 -4.16 0.23 9.17
C TRP A 215 -3.57 1.17 8.12
N PHE A 216 -2.89 2.21 8.57
CA PHE A 216 -2.27 3.22 7.71
C PHE A 216 -0.74 3.14 7.74
N ALA A 217 -0.09 3.35 6.59
CA ALA A 217 1.36 3.52 6.54
C ALA A 217 1.78 4.95 6.87
N HIS A 218 2.97 5.09 7.46
CA HIS A 218 3.65 6.35 7.78
C HIS A 218 3.11 7.10 9.00
N CYS A 219 1.97 7.78 8.85
CA CYS A 219 1.33 8.57 9.90
C CYS A 219 2.27 9.56 10.60
N VAL A 220 3.04 10.31 9.80
CA VAL A 220 4.07 11.24 10.30
C VAL A 220 3.46 12.50 10.90
N HIS A 221 2.43 13.06 10.26
CA HIS A 221 1.88 14.37 10.60
C HIS A 221 0.53 14.30 11.31
N LEU A 222 0.27 13.21 12.05
CA LEU A 222 -0.90 13.14 12.92
C LEU A 222 -0.77 14.12 14.09
N THR A 223 -1.90 14.72 14.47
CA THR A 223 -2.06 15.45 15.74
C THR A 223 -2.35 14.49 16.89
N GLU A 224 -2.16 14.94 18.14
CA GLU A 224 -2.53 14.17 19.34
C GLU A 224 -3.98 13.69 19.31
N SER A 225 -4.93 14.57 18.95
CA SER A 225 -6.35 14.20 18.85
C SER A 225 -6.65 13.18 17.74
N GLU A 226 -5.83 13.14 16.69
CA GLU A 226 -5.95 12.15 15.62
C GLU A 226 -5.38 10.80 16.08
N ILE A 227 -4.31 10.81 16.89
CA ILE A 227 -3.76 9.61 17.53
C ILE A 227 -4.78 9.01 18.51
N ASP A 228 -5.43 9.85 19.32
CA ASP A 228 -6.51 9.42 20.23
C ASP A 228 -7.65 8.75 19.46
N LEU A 229 -8.07 9.33 18.33
CA LEU A 229 -9.12 8.75 17.48
C LEU A 229 -8.72 7.39 16.88
N LEU A 230 -7.47 7.22 16.44
CA LEU A 230 -6.97 5.93 15.97
C LEU A 230 -7.02 4.88 17.09
N ALA A 231 -6.62 5.26 18.31
CA ALA A 231 -6.69 4.38 19.47
C ALA A 231 -8.14 4.01 19.83
N GLU A 232 -9.07 4.96 19.83
CA GLU A 232 -10.49 4.74 20.10
C GLU A 232 -11.15 3.77 19.09
N THR A 233 -10.74 3.85 17.83
CA THR A 233 -11.30 3.03 16.74
C THR A 233 -10.58 1.70 16.54
N GLY A 234 -9.45 1.48 17.22
CA GLY A 234 -8.60 0.30 17.01
C GLY A 234 -7.85 0.30 15.68
N THR A 235 -7.75 1.44 15.01
CA THR A 235 -7.10 1.56 13.70
C THR A 235 -5.59 1.46 13.84
N GLY A 236 -4.96 0.59 13.05
CA GLY A 236 -3.52 0.32 13.12
C GLY A 236 -2.66 1.38 12.42
N VAL A 237 -1.36 1.41 12.78
CA VAL A 237 -0.34 2.23 12.12
C VAL A 237 0.90 1.39 11.83
N ALA A 238 1.40 1.46 10.59
CA ALA A 238 2.69 0.90 10.18
C ALA A 238 3.73 2.03 10.12
N HIS A 239 4.64 2.04 11.10
CA HIS A 239 5.74 3.00 11.13
C HIS A 239 6.83 2.63 10.11
N CYS A 240 7.12 3.54 9.17
CA CYS A 240 8.07 3.35 8.07
C CYS A 240 9.31 4.27 8.18
N PRO A 241 10.15 4.17 9.23
CA PRO A 241 11.18 5.18 9.53
C PRO A 241 12.19 5.39 8.41
N VAL A 242 12.58 4.32 7.71
CA VAL A 242 13.55 4.40 6.61
C VAL A 242 12.98 5.23 5.46
N SER A 243 11.71 5.02 5.09
CA SER A 243 11.05 5.82 4.05
C SER A 243 10.93 7.27 4.48
N ASN A 244 10.42 7.50 5.69
CA ASN A 244 10.18 8.84 6.23
C ASN A 244 11.46 9.69 6.25
N GLN A 245 12.61 9.08 6.56
CA GLN A 245 13.91 9.76 6.50
C GLN A 245 14.41 9.94 5.05
N LYS A 246 14.24 8.93 4.20
CA LYS A 246 14.72 8.95 2.81
C LYS A 246 14.05 10.02 1.96
N LEU A 247 12.76 10.28 2.20
CA LEU A 247 11.92 11.19 1.45
C LEU A 247 11.70 12.54 2.15
N ALA A 248 12.42 12.78 3.26
CA ALA A 248 12.28 13.98 4.08
C ALA A 248 10.85 14.23 4.61
N SER A 249 10.03 13.18 4.71
CA SER A 249 8.66 13.22 5.24
C SER A 249 8.65 13.69 6.70
N GLY A 250 9.60 13.22 7.51
CA GLY A 250 9.79 13.64 8.89
C GLY A 250 9.93 12.48 9.87
N ALA A 251 9.62 12.72 11.13
CA ALA A 251 9.62 11.70 12.19
C ALA A 251 8.20 11.56 12.74
N ALA A 252 7.64 10.35 12.64
CA ALA A 252 6.34 10.07 13.23
C ALA A 252 6.44 10.09 14.77
N ASN A 253 5.35 10.45 15.44
CA ASN A 253 5.26 10.45 16.89
C ASN A 253 4.95 9.03 17.40
N ILE A 254 5.98 8.23 17.64
CA ILE A 254 5.88 6.85 18.16
C ILE A 254 6.17 6.82 19.66
N PRO A 255 5.53 5.93 20.45
CA PRO A 255 5.79 5.75 21.87
C PRO A 255 7.23 5.35 22.22
#